data_AF-A0A7T7VUL3-F1
#
_entry.id   AF-A0A7T7VUL3-F1
#
_cell.length_a   1.000
_cell.length_b   1.000
_cell.length_c   1.000
_cell.angle_alpha   90.00
_cell.angle_beta   90.00
_cell.angle_gamma   90.00
#
_symmetry.space_group_name_H-M   'P 1'
#
loop_
_entity.id
_entity.type
_entity.pdbx_description
1 polymer ?
#
loop_
_entity_poly.entity_id
_entity_poly.type
_entity_poly.pdbx_seq_one_letter_code
_entity_poly.pdbx_strand_id
1 'polypeptide(L)' 'MRRSAIYQRMSEGRFPRSRSLGPKCAVWVEAEIDEWIRAISQIPS' A
#
# COMPACT_ATOMS: atom_id res chain seq x y z
N MET A 1 -13.98 -15.57 0.90
CA MET A 1 -12.62 -15.13 0.52
C MET A 1 -12.13 -14.12 1.54
N ARG A 2 -11.11 -14.45 2.36
CA ARG A 2 -10.52 -13.47 3.30
C ARG A 2 -9.77 -12.43 2.47
N ARG A 3 -10.14 -11.16 2.57
CA ARG A 3 -9.32 -10.08 2.01
C ARG A 3 -8.02 -10.06 2.80
N SER A 4 -6.87 -10.04 2.13
CA SER A 4 -5.62 -9.82 2.85
C SER A 4 -5.71 -8.46 3.56
N ALA A 5 -4.95 -8.31 4.65
CA ALA A 5 -4.94 -7.07 5.42
C ALA A 5 -4.59 -5.84 4.56
N ILE A 6 -3.82 -6.03 3.48
CA ILE A 6 -3.45 -4.96 2.54
C ILE A 6 -4.68 -4.46 1.78
N TYR A 7 -5.50 -5.34 1.20
CA TYR A 7 -6.71 -4.93 0.49
C TYR A 7 -7.74 -4.27 1.42
N GLN A 8 -7.82 -4.74 2.66
CA GLN A 8 -8.66 -4.08 3.66
C GLN A 8 -8.15 -2.66 3.96
N ARG A 9 -6.86 -2.50 4.26
CA ARG A 9 -6.27 -1.17 4.53
C ARG A 9 -6.39 -0.23 3.32
N MET A 10 -6.27 -0.75 2.09
CA MET A 10 -6.54 0.03 0.87
C MET A 10 -7.99 0.52 0.83
N SER A 11 -8.97 -0.33 1.15
CA SER A 11 -10.38 0.08 1.21
C SER A 11 -10.67 1.09 2.33
N GLU A 12 -9.89 1.07 3.41
CA GLU A 12 -9.97 2.01 4.54
C GLU A 12 -9.18 3.31 4.29
N GLY A 13 -8.46 3.43 3.16
CA GLY A 13 -7.59 4.58 2.87
C GLY A 13 -6.30 4.62 3.71
N ARG A 14 -5.92 3.52 4.35
CA ARG A 14 -4.76 3.38 5.25
C ARG A 14 -3.55 2.71 4.59
N PHE A 15 -3.60 2.48 3.29
CA PHE A 15 -2.52 1.92 2.48
C PHE A 15 -2.55 2.53 1.07
N PRO A 16 -1.40 2.76 0.42
CA PRO A 16 -1.34 3.33 -0.94
C PRO A 16 -2.16 2.54 -1.96
N ARG A 17 -2.81 3.25 -2.90
CA ARG A 17 -3.58 2.62 -3.97
C ARG A 17 -2.65 1.97 -4.98
N SER A 18 -2.93 0.74 -5.38
CA SER A 18 -2.21 0.11 -6.48
C SER A 18 -2.60 0.72 -7.83
N ARG A 19 -1.65 0.70 -8.76
CA ARG A 19 -1.85 1.01 -10.18
C ARG A 19 -1.74 -0.27 -10.98
N SER A 20 -2.53 -0.40 -12.05
CA SER A 20 -2.42 -1.54 -12.96
C SER A 20 -1.51 -1.20 -14.14
N LEU A 21 -0.50 -2.03 -14.41
CA LEU A 21 0.29 -2.01 -15.65
C LEU A 21 -0.16 -3.09 -16.64
N GLY A 22 -1.31 -3.73 -16.37
CA GLY A 22 -1.86 -4.81 -17.18
C GLY A 22 -2.67 -5.80 -16.35
N PRO A 23 -3.26 -6.82 -17.01
CA PRO A 23 -4.27 -7.71 -16.40
C PRO A 23 -3.82 -8.47 -15.16
N LYS A 24 -2.51 -8.65 -14.97
CA LYS A 24 -1.91 -9.39 -13.86
C LYS A 24 -0.76 -8.63 -13.18
N CYS A 25 -0.64 -7.34 -13.43
CA CYS A 25 0.44 -6.53 -12.89
C CYS A 25 -0.15 -5.36 -12.10
N ALA A 26 -0.12 -5.48 -10.77
CA ALA A 26 -0.39 -4.39 -9.84
C ALA A 26 0.94 -3.89 -9.30
N VAL A 27 1.15 -2.59 -9.37
CA VAL A 27 2.34 -1.90 -8.87
C VAL A 27 1.96 -0.79 -7.92
N TRP A 28 2.90 -0.36 -7.11
CA TRP A 28 2.78 0.80 -6.23
C TRP A 28 3.88 1.80 -6.54
N VAL A 29 3.62 3.07 -6.26
CA VAL A 29 4.66 4.09 -6.32
C VAL A 29 5.57 3.90 -5.10
N GLU A 30 6.86 3.76 -5.33
CA GLU A 30 7.86 3.52 -4.28
C GLU A 30 7.77 4.58 -3.18
N ALA A 31 7.75 5.87 -3.54
CA ALA A 31 7.66 6.97 -2.60
C ALA A 31 6.40 6.92 -1.70
N GLU A 32 5.25 6.48 -2.22
CA GLU A 32 4.01 6.36 -1.42
C GLU A 32 4.11 5.19 -0.40
N ILE A 33 4.80 4.12 -0.78
CA ILE A 33 5.05 2.99 0.11
C ILE A 33 6.06 3.38 1.19
N ASP A 34 7.13 4.07 0.83
CA ASP A 34 8.13 4.57 1.78
C ASP A 34 7.50 5.54 2.78
N GLU A 35 6.66 6.46 2.33
CA GLU A 35 5.91 7.37 3.20
C GLU A 35 4.99 6.59 4.14
N TRP A 36 4.26 5.60 3.63
CA TRP A 36 3.42 4.74 4.47
C TRP A 36 4.24 3.99 5.52
N ILE A 37 5.38 3.41 5.14
CA ILE A 37 6.28 2.71 6.08
C ILE A 37 6.75 3.68 7.16
N ARG A 38 7.19 4.89 6.81
CA ARG A 38 7.61 5.92 7.77
C ARG A 38 6.48 6.36 8.69
N ALA A 39 5.25 6.45 8.18
CA ALA A 39 4.09 6.81 8.98
C ALA A 39 3.72 5.76 10.03
N ILE A 40 3.94 4.47 9.74
CA ILE A 40 3.61 3.38 10.68
C ILE A 40 4.79 2.88 11.50
N SER A 41 6.01 3.03 10.98
CA SER A 41 7.23 2.61 11.63
C SER A 41 7.73 3.80 12.43
N GLN A 42 7.70 3.70 13.75
CA GLN A 42 8.22 4.72 14.66
C GLN A 42 9.76 4.84 14.61
N ILE A 43 10.40 4.53 13.48
CA ILE A 43 11.84 4.64 13.30
C ILE A 43 12.12 6.14 13.10
N PRO A 44 12.68 6.85 14.09
CA PRO A 44 13.08 8.22 13.90
C PRO A 44 14.21 8.23 12.86
N SER A 45 14.10 9.14 11.89
CA SER A 45 15.20 9.48 10.98
C SER A 45 16.43 9.95 11.75
#